data_AF-A0A0P1G3G0-F1
#
_entry.id   AF-A0A0P1G3G0-F1
#
_cell.length_a   1.000
_cell.length_b   1.000
_cell.length_c   1.000
_cell.angle_alpha   90.00
_cell.angle_beta   90.00
_cell.angle_gamma   90.00
#
_symmetry.space_group_name_H-M   'P 1'
#
loop_
_entity.id
_entity.type
_entity.pdbx_description
1 polymer ?
#
loop_
_entity_poly.entity_id
_entity_poly.type
_entity_poly.pdbx_seq_one_letter_code
_entity_poly.pdbx_strand_id
1 'polypeptide(L)'
;MKLQFGLLWIEDNFSPQEEEEIRRGAADAGFELEITVSVDGADIVELAKRQRSYHAFDLVLLDLGLAGGVRGDELAPEIRRLFRSTPILFYSSGDTEAGLRDRMAKDRIEGVFCANRDNFTARASELIQDYAHTLNRLSGMRGLAMEVVAEVDVICRKVILELAVGDAEGIATSFLDKAVCDQSAANLAKFPAQTNLSERIDHPATDSMKSFNLFRELLRKHIASMPDGEAKDELRALRAATKNYRDSVLEVRNVLGHALETRNDKGWLILDRNGKPFMTVDDFPGHRSTFLSQLRAVRQISDILITKD
;
A
#
# COMPACT_ATOMS: atom_id res chain seq x y z
N MET A 1 5.45 6.33 3.95
CA MET A 1 5.55 6.37 2.48
C MET A 1 4.52 5.42 1.89
N LYS A 2 3.47 5.99 1.31
CA LYS A 2 2.18 5.34 1.03
C LYS A 2 2.33 4.15 0.07
N LEU A 3 1.78 2.98 0.43
CA LEU A 3 1.50 1.88 -0.51
C LEU A 3 0.30 2.18 -1.42
N GLN A 4 -0.45 3.23 -1.08
CA GLN A 4 -1.62 3.64 -1.82
C GLN A 4 -1.24 4.74 -2.79
N PHE A 5 -1.79 4.68 -4.00
CA PHE A 5 -1.67 5.73 -5.00
C PHE A 5 -3.05 6.39 -5.15
N GLY A 6 -3.13 7.67 -4.83
CA GLY A 6 -4.38 8.42 -4.87
C GLY A 6 -4.66 8.95 -6.27
N LEU A 7 -5.79 8.57 -6.85
CA LEU A 7 -6.24 9.05 -8.16
C LEU A 7 -7.51 9.87 -8.00
N LEU A 8 -7.48 11.13 -8.41
CA LEU A 8 -8.69 11.92 -8.60
C LEU A 8 -9.12 11.81 -10.06
N TRP A 9 -10.30 11.28 -10.32
CA TRP A 9 -10.83 11.10 -11.67
C TRP A 9 -12.05 12.00 -11.88
N ILE A 10 -11.90 13.03 -12.72
CA ILE A 10 -12.96 13.97 -13.06
C ILE A 10 -13.54 13.55 -14.41
N GLU A 11 -14.68 12.87 -14.39
CA GLU A 11 -15.31 12.18 -15.52
C GLU A 11 -16.76 11.87 -15.18
N ASP A 12 -17.67 12.02 -16.15
CA ASP A 12 -19.09 11.69 -15.99
C ASP A 12 -19.46 10.31 -16.54
N ASN A 13 -18.71 9.80 -17.51
CA ASN A 13 -18.94 8.50 -18.12
C ASN A 13 -17.83 7.51 -17.78
N PHE A 14 -17.94 6.97 -16.56
CA PHE A 14 -17.01 6.00 -16.00
C PHE A 14 -17.15 4.61 -16.62
N SER A 15 -16.04 4.04 -17.10
CA SER A 15 -16.00 2.63 -17.54
C SER A 15 -15.32 1.74 -16.49
N PRO A 16 -15.99 0.68 -15.99
CA PRO A 16 -15.36 -0.31 -15.12
C PRO A 16 -14.14 -0.99 -15.75
N GLN A 17 -14.09 -1.09 -17.08
CA GLN A 17 -12.93 -1.64 -17.77
C GLN A 17 -11.73 -0.68 -17.69
N GLU A 18 -11.95 0.60 -17.93
CA GLU A 18 -10.88 1.63 -17.82
C GLU A 18 -10.34 1.68 -16.39
N GLU A 19 -11.22 1.59 -15.39
CA GLU A 19 -10.81 1.48 -13.98
C GLU A 19 -9.89 0.29 -13.75
N GLU A 20 -10.29 -0.91 -14.20
CA GLU A 20 -9.54 -2.14 -13.97
C GLU A 20 -8.18 -2.11 -14.68
N GLU A 21 -8.09 -1.50 -15.86
CA GLU A 21 -6.83 -1.31 -16.57
C GLU A 21 -5.87 -0.40 -15.78
N ILE A 22 -6.35 0.74 -15.27
CA ILE A 22 -5.53 1.65 -14.46
C ILE A 22 -5.15 0.99 -13.13
N ARG A 23 -6.08 0.27 -12.50
CA ARG A 23 -5.84 -0.49 -11.27
C ARG A 23 -4.77 -1.56 -11.46
N ARG A 24 -4.76 -2.23 -12.60
CA ARG A 24 -3.71 -3.19 -12.98
C ARG A 24 -2.38 -2.50 -13.18
N GLY A 25 -2.33 -1.38 -13.90
CA GLY A 25 -1.11 -0.59 -14.07
C GLY A 25 -0.52 -0.12 -12.73
N ALA A 26 -1.36 0.30 -11.80
CA ALA A 26 -0.95 0.64 -10.43
C ALA A 26 -0.42 -0.58 -9.66
N ALA A 27 -1.09 -1.73 -9.77
CA ALA A 27 -0.66 -2.98 -9.14
C ALA A 27 0.69 -3.47 -9.69
N ASP A 28 0.92 -3.35 -11.00
CA ASP A 28 2.19 -3.65 -11.67
C ASP A 28 3.32 -2.73 -11.16
N ALA A 29 3.00 -1.47 -10.88
CA ALA A 29 3.91 -0.53 -10.22
C ALA A 29 4.09 -0.79 -8.71
N GLY A 30 3.29 -1.69 -8.13
CA GLY A 30 3.33 -2.07 -6.72
C GLY A 30 2.52 -1.16 -5.79
N PHE A 31 1.47 -0.52 -6.29
CA PHE A 31 0.58 0.35 -5.51
C PHE A 31 -0.85 -0.20 -5.41
N GLU A 32 -1.52 0.17 -4.32
CA GLU A 32 -2.96 0.06 -4.17
C GLU A 32 -3.63 1.34 -4.67
N LEU A 33 -4.41 1.24 -5.75
CA LEU A 33 -5.08 2.40 -6.32
C LEU A 33 -6.32 2.79 -5.49
N GLU A 34 -6.33 4.02 -4.98
CA GLU A 34 -7.47 4.68 -4.36
C GLU A 34 -8.08 5.70 -5.33
N ILE A 35 -9.23 5.38 -5.91
CA ILE A 35 -9.89 6.26 -6.86
C ILE A 35 -10.97 7.08 -6.14
N THR A 36 -10.94 8.39 -6.32
CA THR A 36 -12.06 9.28 -6.01
C THR A 36 -12.58 9.85 -7.32
N VAL A 37 -13.88 9.65 -7.61
CA VAL A 37 -14.52 10.15 -8.83
C VAL A 37 -15.27 11.44 -8.53
N SER A 38 -15.13 12.43 -9.41
CA SER A 38 -15.91 13.67 -9.46
C SER A 38 -16.58 13.77 -10.83
N VAL A 39 -17.90 13.96 -10.87
CA VAL A 39 -18.67 13.86 -12.13
C VAL A 39 -18.51 15.11 -13.00
N ASP A 40 -18.48 16.29 -12.37
CA ASP A 40 -18.50 17.59 -13.06
C ASP A 40 -17.51 18.59 -12.45
N GLY A 41 -16.72 18.18 -11.46
CA GLY A 41 -15.81 19.06 -10.73
C GLY A 41 -16.46 19.96 -9.69
N ALA A 42 -17.76 19.84 -9.40
CA ALA A 42 -18.44 20.71 -8.42
C ALA A 42 -17.86 20.59 -6.99
N ASP A 43 -17.27 19.45 -6.65
CA ASP A 43 -16.67 19.14 -5.35
C ASP A 43 -15.16 19.45 -5.29
N ILE A 44 -14.57 20.02 -6.34
CA ILE A 44 -13.12 20.23 -6.48
C ILE A 44 -12.51 21.02 -5.32
N VAL A 45 -13.27 21.95 -4.72
CA VAL A 45 -12.82 22.75 -3.58
C VAL A 45 -12.66 21.91 -2.31
N GLU A 46 -13.58 20.98 -2.04
CA GLU A 46 -13.52 20.06 -0.90
C GLU A 46 -12.41 19.01 -1.11
N LEU A 47 -12.31 18.47 -2.33
CA LEU A 47 -11.21 17.58 -2.72
C LEU A 47 -9.85 18.27 -2.57
N ALA A 48 -9.75 19.55 -2.94
CA ALA A 48 -8.53 20.33 -2.74
C ALA A 48 -8.20 20.57 -1.26
N LYS A 49 -9.20 20.64 -0.36
CA LYS A 49 -8.94 20.65 1.09
C LYS A 49 -8.35 19.31 1.53
N ARG A 50 -8.90 18.17 1.08
CA ARG A 50 -8.32 16.84 1.33
C ARG A 50 -6.88 16.75 0.82
N GLN A 51 -6.62 17.30 -0.38
CA GLN A 51 -5.27 17.34 -0.94
C GLN A 51 -4.30 18.15 -0.07
N ARG A 52 -4.70 19.32 0.40
CA ARG A 52 -3.85 20.17 1.26
C ARG A 52 -3.58 19.54 2.63
N SER A 53 -4.55 18.83 3.19
CA SER A 53 -4.41 18.23 4.52
C SER A 53 -3.66 16.91 4.51
N TYR A 54 -3.87 16.08 3.48
CA TYR A 54 -3.44 14.67 3.50
C TYR A 54 -2.60 14.27 2.29
N HIS A 55 -2.39 15.16 1.31
CA HIS A 55 -1.79 14.79 0.02
C HIS A 55 -2.50 13.56 -0.58
N ALA A 56 -3.83 13.61 -0.59
CA ALA A 56 -4.68 12.47 -0.91
C ALA A 56 -4.56 11.99 -2.38
N PHE A 57 -4.07 12.82 -3.29
CA PHE A 57 -4.03 12.56 -4.73
C PHE A 57 -2.63 12.79 -5.30
N ASP A 58 -2.13 11.76 -5.98
CA ASP A 58 -0.85 11.70 -6.68
C ASP A 58 -1.01 12.01 -8.18
N LEU A 59 -2.19 11.76 -8.76
CA LEU A 59 -2.53 12.06 -10.16
C LEU A 59 -3.98 12.53 -10.27
N VAL A 60 -4.23 13.50 -11.14
CA VAL A 60 -5.58 13.91 -11.56
C VAL A 60 -5.82 13.46 -13.00
N LEU A 61 -6.91 12.72 -13.25
CA LEU A 61 -7.45 12.48 -14.58
C LEU A 61 -8.58 13.47 -14.83
N LEU A 62 -8.57 14.11 -16.00
CA LEU A 62 -9.55 15.12 -16.37
C LEU A 62 -10.04 14.84 -17.79
N ASP A 63 -11.32 14.50 -17.94
CA ASP A 63 -11.93 14.41 -19.26
C ASP A 63 -12.27 15.81 -19.80
N LEU A 64 -12.26 15.94 -21.14
CA LEU A 64 -12.63 17.19 -21.80
C LEU A 64 -14.14 17.47 -21.74
N GLY A 65 -15.00 16.46 -21.81
CA GLY A 65 -16.45 16.61 -21.92
C GLY A 65 -17.16 16.02 -20.72
N LEU A 66 -17.52 16.87 -19.75
CA LEU A 66 -18.14 16.45 -18.50
C LEU A 66 -19.67 16.61 -18.53
N ALA A 67 -20.32 16.07 -17.49
CA ALA A 67 -21.76 16.19 -17.30
C ALA A 67 -22.22 17.65 -17.29
N GLY A 68 -23.46 17.86 -17.72
CA GLY A 68 -24.08 19.20 -17.72
C GLY A 68 -23.48 20.17 -18.74
N GLY A 69 -22.63 19.70 -19.66
CA GLY A 69 -21.98 20.52 -20.69
C GLY A 69 -20.75 21.29 -20.19
N VAL A 70 -20.27 20.96 -18.98
CA VAL A 70 -19.03 21.51 -18.43
C VAL A 70 -17.86 20.98 -19.25
N ARG A 71 -16.91 21.84 -19.59
CA ARG A 71 -15.71 21.45 -20.33
C ARG A 71 -14.51 21.37 -19.41
N GLY A 72 -13.75 20.28 -19.50
CA GLY A 72 -12.54 20.10 -18.70
C GLY A 72 -11.47 21.16 -18.95
N ASP A 73 -11.38 21.71 -20.18
CA ASP A 73 -10.44 22.79 -20.47
C ASP A 73 -10.77 24.09 -19.71
N GLU A 74 -12.04 24.33 -19.40
CA GLU A 74 -12.48 25.48 -18.60
C GLU A 74 -12.23 25.27 -17.09
N LEU A 75 -12.25 24.02 -16.61
CA LEU A 75 -11.94 23.67 -15.22
C LEU A 75 -10.44 23.59 -14.93
N ALA A 76 -9.63 23.25 -15.93
CA ALA A 76 -8.20 23.00 -15.77
C ALA A 76 -7.42 24.13 -15.06
N PRO A 77 -7.67 25.44 -15.31
CA PRO A 77 -7.02 26.52 -14.57
C PRO A 77 -7.31 26.50 -13.07
N GLU A 78 -8.56 26.21 -12.69
CA GLU A 78 -8.95 26.10 -11.28
C GLU A 78 -8.32 24.87 -10.63
N ILE A 79 -8.37 23.72 -11.31
CA ILE A 79 -7.72 22.49 -10.84
C ILE A 79 -6.23 22.75 -10.62
N ARG A 80 -5.52 23.36 -11.58
CA ARG A 80 -4.09 23.68 -11.42
C ARG A 80 -3.84 24.64 -10.24
N ARG A 81 -4.70 25.63 -10.01
CA ARG A 81 -4.58 26.55 -8.86
C ARG A 81 -4.72 25.81 -7.52
N LEU A 82 -5.64 24.86 -7.46
CA LEU A 82 -5.96 24.09 -6.25
C LEU A 82 -4.98 22.93 -6.00
N PHE A 83 -4.51 22.28 -7.06
CA PHE A 83 -3.64 21.10 -7.09
C PHE A 83 -2.29 21.44 -7.73
N ARG A 84 -1.62 22.46 -7.20
CA ARG A 84 -0.46 23.15 -7.84
C ARG A 84 0.58 22.21 -8.45
N SER A 85 1.04 21.23 -7.69
CA SER A 85 2.14 20.35 -8.10
C SER A 85 1.67 18.95 -8.51
N THR A 86 0.37 18.67 -8.47
CA THR A 86 -0.15 17.36 -8.85
C THR A 86 -0.18 17.28 -10.38
N PRO A 87 0.41 16.24 -11.00
CA PRO A 87 0.27 15.98 -12.43
C PRO A 87 -1.21 15.88 -12.83
N ILE A 88 -1.53 16.39 -14.02
CA ILE A 88 -2.85 16.25 -14.63
C ILE A 88 -2.68 15.46 -15.93
N LEU A 89 -3.44 14.38 -16.10
CA LEU A 89 -3.62 13.70 -17.38
C LEU A 89 -4.96 14.15 -17.96
N PHE A 90 -4.89 15.03 -18.94
CA PHE A 90 -6.04 15.56 -19.67
C PHE A 90 -6.31 14.71 -20.91
N TYR A 91 -7.52 14.21 -21.05
CA TYR A 91 -7.85 13.31 -22.16
C TYR A 91 -9.20 13.62 -22.80
N SER A 92 -9.40 13.08 -24.01
CA SER A 92 -10.65 13.22 -24.75
C SER A 92 -10.79 12.15 -25.82
N SER A 93 -12.02 11.76 -26.12
CA SER A 93 -12.37 10.95 -27.30
C SER A 93 -12.54 11.80 -28.58
N GLY A 94 -12.83 13.10 -28.44
CA GLY A 94 -13.22 13.97 -29.55
C GLY A 94 -12.14 14.93 -30.07
N ASP A 95 -10.97 14.95 -29.45
CA ASP A 95 -9.86 15.83 -29.84
C ASP A 95 -8.55 15.04 -30.00
N THR A 96 -7.63 15.61 -30.76
CA THR A 96 -6.28 15.07 -30.92
C THR A 96 -5.41 15.49 -29.74
N GLU A 97 -4.36 14.73 -29.42
CA GLU A 97 -3.42 15.13 -28.37
C GLU A 97 -2.79 16.50 -28.62
N ALA A 98 -2.54 16.86 -29.88
CA ALA A 98 -2.04 18.18 -30.24
C ALA A 98 -3.06 19.28 -29.90
N GLY A 99 -4.34 19.07 -30.24
CA GLY A 99 -5.42 19.99 -29.89
C GLY A 99 -5.60 20.14 -28.38
N LEU A 100 -5.51 19.06 -27.61
CA LEU A 100 -5.52 19.09 -26.14
C LEU A 100 -4.35 19.92 -25.58
N ARG A 101 -3.14 19.74 -26.12
CA ARG A 101 -1.96 20.53 -25.72
C ARG A 101 -2.13 22.01 -26.03
N ASP A 102 -2.66 22.36 -27.20
CA ASP A 102 -2.89 23.75 -27.60
C ASP A 102 -3.87 24.46 -26.66
N ARG A 103 -4.92 23.74 -26.19
CA ARG A 103 -5.86 24.26 -25.18
C ARG A 103 -5.16 24.56 -23.86
N MET A 104 -4.38 23.62 -23.34
CA MET A 104 -3.64 23.82 -22.09
C MET A 104 -2.60 24.93 -22.20
N ALA A 105 -1.93 25.05 -23.35
CA ALA A 105 -0.94 26.07 -23.61
C ALA A 105 -1.56 27.48 -23.69
N LYS A 106 -2.76 27.61 -24.26
CA LYS A 106 -3.49 28.89 -24.35
C LYS A 106 -3.67 29.53 -22.97
N ASP A 107 -4.01 28.73 -21.97
CA ASP A 107 -4.22 29.17 -20.60
C ASP A 107 -2.97 29.01 -19.71
N ARG A 108 -1.82 28.68 -20.32
CA ARG A 108 -0.50 28.51 -19.67
C ARG A 108 -0.53 27.53 -18.50
N ILE A 109 -1.26 26.45 -18.67
CA ILE A 109 -1.40 25.41 -17.64
C ILE A 109 -0.20 24.47 -17.75
N GLU A 110 0.64 24.47 -16.73
CA GLU A 110 1.84 23.64 -16.66
C GLU A 110 1.52 22.25 -16.09
N GLY A 111 2.45 21.29 -16.25
CA GLY A 111 2.36 19.96 -15.62
C GLY A 111 1.18 19.11 -16.11
N VAL A 112 0.72 19.33 -17.34
CA VAL A 112 -0.36 18.59 -17.97
C VAL A 112 0.20 17.64 -19.02
N PHE A 113 -0.19 16.38 -18.91
CA PHE A 113 -0.03 15.36 -19.94
C PHE A 113 -1.33 15.27 -20.73
N CYS A 114 -1.24 15.05 -22.04
CA CYS A 114 -2.40 14.92 -22.91
C CYS A 114 -2.42 13.53 -23.54
N ALA A 115 -3.59 12.90 -23.58
CA ALA A 115 -3.81 11.61 -24.23
C ALA A 115 -5.15 11.59 -24.96
N ASN A 116 -5.26 10.80 -26.02
CA ASN A 116 -6.58 10.42 -26.54
C ASN A 116 -7.22 9.35 -25.62
N ARG A 117 -8.56 9.30 -25.55
CA ARG A 117 -9.30 8.29 -24.76
C ARG A 117 -8.97 6.85 -25.16
N ASP A 118 -8.55 6.60 -26.40
CA ASP A 118 -8.15 5.24 -26.81
C ASP A 118 -6.85 4.78 -26.12
N ASN A 119 -6.06 5.70 -25.55
CA ASN A 119 -4.75 5.41 -24.97
C ASN A 119 -4.55 5.99 -23.55
N PHE A 120 -5.56 6.59 -22.93
CA PHE A 120 -5.36 7.28 -21.66
C PHE A 120 -5.09 6.32 -20.50
N THR A 121 -5.65 5.10 -20.50
CA THR A 121 -5.40 4.08 -19.45
C THR A 121 -3.95 3.62 -19.46
N ALA A 122 -3.39 3.39 -20.65
CA ALA A 122 -1.97 3.10 -20.83
C ALA A 122 -1.10 4.29 -20.39
N ARG A 123 -1.48 5.52 -20.78
CA ARG A 123 -0.73 6.73 -20.37
C ARG A 123 -0.80 6.99 -18.87
N ALA A 124 -1.93 6.72 -18.22
CA ALA A 124 -2.07 6.78 -16.78
C ALA A 124 -1.15 5.76 -16.10
N SER A 125 -1.09 4.54 -16.62
CA SER A 125 -0.21 3.48 -16.13
C SER A 125 1.27 3.87 -16.24
N GLU A 126 1.70 4.46 -17.35
CA GLU A 126 3.05 5.00 -17.53
C GLU A 126 3.38 6.08 -16.48
N LEU A 127 2.48 7.04 -16.26
CA LEU A 127 2.69 8.09 -15.26
C LEU A 127 2.79 7.54 -13.84
N ILE A 128 2.00 6.52 -13.51
CA ILE A 128 2.07 5.83 -12.23
C ILE A 128 3.43 5.12 -12.08
N GLN A 129 3.92 4.46 -13.14
CA GLN A 129 5.24 3.82 -13.15
C GLN A 129 6.38 4.84 -12.98
N ASP A 130 6.33 5.98 -13.68
CA ASP A 130 7.31 7.07 -13.55
C ASP A 130 7.35 7.62 -12.10
N TYR A 131 6.18 7.77 -11.48
CA TYR A 131 6.09 8.14 -10.06
C TYR A 131 6.70 7.06 -9.16
N ALA A 132 6.44 5.78 -9.48
CA ALA A 132 7.02 4.65 -8.78
C ALA A 132 8.56 4.66 -8.84
N HIS A 133 9.15 5.04 -9.97
CA HIS A 133 10.61 5.14 -10.13
C HIS A 133 11.26 6.15 -9.17
N THR A 134 10.55 7.24 -8.86
CA THR A 134 11.02 8.21 -7.85
C THR A 134 11.01 7.61 -6.45
N LEU A 135 10.04 6.73 -6.17
CA LEU A 135 9.90 6.01 -4.90
C LEU A 135 10.79 4.75 -4.83
N ASN A 136 11.25 4.25 -5.97
CA ASN A 136 12.19 3.13 -6.16
C ASN A 136 13.63 3.46 -5.73
N ARG A 137 13.84 4.37 -4.79
CA ARG A 137 15.16 4.65 -4.21
C ARG A 137 15.33 3.80 -2.96
N LEU A 138 16.57 3.42 -2.61
CA LEU A 138 16.83 2.67 -1.38
C LEU A 138 16.22 3.32 -0.14
N SER A 139 16.26 4.65 -0.05
CA SER A 139 15.60 5.41 1.03
C SER A 139 14.08 5.20 1.07
N GLY A 140 13.43 5.14 -0.09
CA GLY A 140 12.00 4.90 -0.22
C GLY A 140 11.61 3.47 0.13
N MET A 141 12.32 2.48 -0.42
CA MET A 141 12.06 1.06 -0.11
C MET A 141 12.33 0.71 1.35
N ARG A 142 13.35 1.31 1.98
CA ARG A 142 13.59 1.17 3.42
C ARG A 142 12.41 1.70 4.22
N GLY A 143 11.92 2.89 3.88
CA GLY A 143 10.72 3.46 4.52
C GLY A 143 9.49 2.56 4.35
N LEU A 144 9.28 2.04 3.15
CA LEU A 144 8.16 1.16 2.83
C LEU A 144 8.19 -0.15 3.63
N ALA A 145 9.33 -0.82 3.65
CA ALA A 145 9.49 -2.07 4.38
C ALA A 145 9.30 -1.86 5.90
N MET A 146 9.71 -0.71 6.44
CA MET A 146 9.47 -0.37 7.85
C MET A 146 7.98 -0.11 8.14
N GLU A 147 7.27 0.60 7.25
CA GLU A 147 5.84 0.91 7.41
C GLU A 147 4.97 -0.33 7.36
N VAL A 148 5.20 -1.22 6.38
CA VAL A 148 4.45 -2.48 6.25
C VAL A 148 4.62 -3.36 7.48
N VAL A 149 5.83 -3.44 8.03
CA VAL A 149 6.09 -4.20 9.25
C VAL A 149 5.37 -3.59 10.45
N ALA A 150 5.45 -2.27 10.62
CA ALA A 150 4.78 -1.59 11.71
C ALA A 150 3.25 -1.78 11.66
N GLU A 151 2.65 -1.70 10.47
CA GLU A 151 1.21 -1.88 10.32
C GLU A 151 0.77 -3.31 10.59
N VAL A 152 1.48 -4.30 10.03
CA VAL A 152 1.20 -5.73 10.29
C VAL A 152 1.33 -6.04 11.79
N ASP A 153 2.33 -5.49 12.49
CA ASP A 153 2.48 -5.70 13.93
C ASP A 153 1.27 -5.18 14.72
N VAL A 154 0.78 -3.99 14.38
CA VAL A 154 -0.42 -3.41 15.01
C VAL A 154 -1.64 -4.30 14.76
N ILE A 155 -1.83 -4.77 13.53
CA ILE A 155 -2.97 -5.64 13.19
C ILE A 155 -2.85 -6.99 13.91
N CYS A 156 -1.69 -7.65 13.83
CA CYS A 156 -1.43 -8.92 14.48
C CYS A 156 -1.71 -8.84 15.98
N ARG A 157 -1.26 -7.76 16.65
CA ARG A 157 -1.56 -7.53 18.06
C ARG A 157 -3.06 -7.53 18.35
N LYS A 158 -3.83 -6.76 17.58
CA LYS A 158 -5.28 -6.68 17.79
C LYS A 158 -5.94 -8.05 17.60
N VAL A 159 -5.59 -8.76 16.52
CA VAL A 159 -6.15 -10.10 16.25
C VAL A 159 -5.77 -11.11 17.33
N ILE A 160 -4.52 -11.10 17.81
CA ILE A 160 -4.08 -11.99 18.89
C ILE A 160 -4.94 -11.80 20.14
N LEU A 161 -5.21 -10.55 20.53
CA LEU A 161 -6.00 -10.25 21.73
C LEU A 161 -7.46 -10.69 21.57
N GLU A 162 -8.05 -10.54 20.39
CA GLU A 162 -9.41 -11.03 20.11
C GLU A 162 -9.50 -12.57 20.10
N LEU A 163 -8.47 -13.25 19.58
CA LEU A 163 -8.48 -14.72 19.47
C LEU A 163 -8.05 -15.44 20.76
N ALA A 164 -7.25 -14.80 21.61
CA ALA A 164 -6.68 -15.39 22.82
C ALA A 164 -7.63 -15.28 24.03
N VAL A 165 -8.85 -15.79 23.88
CA VAL A 165 -9.88 -15.84 24.94
C VAL A 165 -10.16 -17.28 25.39
N GLY A 166 -10.43 -17.47 26.69
CA GLY A 166 -10.74 -18.77 27.27
C GLY A 166 -9.58 -19.77 27.15
N ASP A 167 -9.86 -21.00 26.70
CA ASP A 167 -8.84 -22.05 26.57
C ASP A 167 -7.71 -21.69 25.57
N ALA A 168 -7.98 -20.78 24.63
CA ALA A 168 -6.98 -20.30 23.68
C ALA A 168 -5.93 -19.37 24.33
N GLU A 169 -6.25 -18.74 25.46
CA GLU A 169 -5.34 -17.86 26.18
C GLU A 169 -4.14 -18.63 26.75
N GLY A 170 -4.38 -19.77 27.41
CA GLY A 170 -3.31 -20.60 27.97
C GLY A 170 -2.38 -21.17 26.89
N ILE A 171 -2.94 -21.43 25.71
CA ILE A 171 -2.18 -21.83 24.53
C ILE A 171 -1.32 -20.68 24.00
N ALA A 172 -1.90 -19.48 23.84
CA ALA A 172 -1.18 -18.29 23.38
C ALA A 172 0.00 -18.02 24.30
N THR A 173 -0.29 -18.08 25.60
CA THR A 173 0.65 -17.92 26.70
C THR A 173 1.77 -18.95 26.62
N SER A 174 1.47 -20.25 26.51
CA SER A 174 2.51 -21.29 26.42
C SER A 174 3.38 -21.20 25.16
N PHE A 175 2.79 -20.88 24.00
CA PHE A 175 3.55 -20.72 22.76
C PHE A 175 4.49 -19.52 22.84
N LEU A 176 3.96 -18.40 23.32
CA LEU A 176 4.75 -17.19 23.54
C LEU A 176 5.82 -17.46 24.60
N ASP A 177 5.48 -18.10 25.72
CA ASP A 177 6.40 -18.47 26.79
C ASP A 177 7.54 -19.34 26.26
N LYS A 178 7.30 -20.35 25.43
CA LYS A 178 8.37 -21.18 24.88
C LYS A 178 9.28 -20.39 23.95
N ALA A 179 8.70 -19.65 22.99
CA ALA A 179 9.45 -18.84 22.02
C ALA A 179 10.24 -17.71 22.70
N VAL A 180 9.69 -17.16 23.78
CA VAL A 180 10.30 -16.12 24.60
C VAL A 180 11.35 -16.74 25.52
N CYS A 181 11.13 -17.87 26.20
CA CYS A 181 12.09 -18.49 27.13
C CYS A 181 13.43 -18.82 26.48
N ASP A 182 13.42 -19.38 25.28
CA ASP A 182 14.66 -19.75 24.56
C ASP A 182 15.51 -18.52 24.19
N GLN A 183 14.85 -17.40 23.84
CA GLN A 183 15.50 -16.11 23.57
C GLN A 183 15.82 -15.31 24.85
N SER A 184 15.02 -15.52 25.88
CA SER A 184 15.01 -14.75 27.12
C SER A 184 16.00 -15.25 28.13
N ALA A 185 16.67 -16.41 28.01
CA ALA A 185 17.86 -16.70 28.81
C ALA A 185 18.87 -15.54 28.83
N ALA A 186 18.92 -14.77 27.74
CA ALA A 186 19.71 -13.54 27.61
C ALA A 186 19.01 -12.25 28.07
N ASN A 187 17.67 -12.14 27.96
CA ASN A 187 16.87 -10.99 28.45
C ASN A 187 16.34 -11.17 29.89
N LEU A 188 16.66 -12.32 30.52
CA LEU A 188 16.00 -12.93 31.70
C LEU A 188 16.17 -12.15 32.99
N ALA A 189 16.96 -11.09 32.99
CA ALA A 189 17.04 -10.18 34.13
C ALA A 189 15.86 -9.19 34.22
N LYS A 190 15.09 -8.95 33.14
CA LYS A 190 14.18 -7.78 33.06
C LYS A 190 12.74 -8.04 32.61
N PHE A 191 12.49 -9.02 31.73
CA PHE A 191 11.17 -9.35 31.20
C PHE A 191 10.14 -9.94 32.21
N PRO A 192 10.51 -10.77 33.20
CA PRO A 192 9.54 -11.48 34.06
C PRO A 192 8.66 -10.62 34.98
N ALA A 193 8.95 -9.31 35.08
CA ALA A 193 8.16 -8.39 35.89
C ALA A 193 6.80 -8.01 35.24
N GLN A 194 6.52 -8.45 34.00
CA GLN A 194 5.27 -8.12 33.29
C GLN A 194 4.10 -9.04 33.71
N THR A 195 2.93 -8.43 33.90
CA THR A 195 1.76 -9.03 34.57
C THR A 195 0.71 -9.64 33.64
N ASN A 196 0.62 -9.21 32.37
CA ASN A 196 -0.43 -9.64 31.44
C ASN A 196 0.05 -9.75 29.98
N LEU A 197 -0.77 -10.36 29.10
CA LEU A 197 -0.44 -10.59 27.69
C LEU A 197 -0.19 -9.28 26.91
N SER A 198 -0.94 -8.22 27.19
CA SER A 198 -0.75 -6.92 26.52
C SER A 198 0.63 -6.34 26.82
N GLU A 199 1.04 -6.33 28.10
CA GLU A 199 2.39 -5.89 28.52
C GLU A 199 3.51 -6.76 27.91
N ARG A 200 3.25 -8.05 27.70
CA ARG A 200 4.21 -8.97 27.07
C ARG A 200 4.33 -8.73 25.57
N ILE A 201 3.24 -8.38 24.90
CA ILE A 201 3.26 -7.98 23.48
C ILE A 201 4.01 -6.66 23.31
N ASP A 202 3.82 -5.71 24.24
CA ASP A 202 4.45 -4.38 24.20
C ASP A 202 5.94 -4.36 24.58
N HIS A 203 6.41 -5.42 25.24
CA HIS A 203 7.78 -5.45 25.70
C HIS A 203 8.78 -5.50 24.52
N PRO A 204 9.90 -4.75 24.56
CA PRO A 204 10.94 -4.73 23.50
C PRO A 204 11.57 -6.08 23.10
N ALA A 205 11.23 -7.18 23.79
CA ALA A 205 11.71 -8.52 23.46
C ALA A 205 10.76 -9.24 22.49
N THR A 206 9.56 -8.71 22.30
CA THR A 206 8.54 -9.18 21.35
C THR A 206 8.69 -8.39 20.06
N ASP A 207 9.57 -8.88 19.19
CA ASP A 207 9.73 -8.33 17.85
C ASP A 207 8.60 -8.78 16.90
N SER A 208 8.56 -8.15 15.73
CA SER A 208 7.56 -8.41 14.67
C SER A 208 7.45 -9.88 14.28
N MET A 209 8.55 -10.63 14.33
CA MET A 209 8.56 -12.06 14.00
C MET A 209 7.78 -12.87 15.03
N LYS A 210 8.00 -12.58 16.32
CA LYS A 210 7.32 -13.28 17.41
C LYS A 210 5.82 -12.98 17.40
N SER A 211 5.45 -11.70 17.23
CA SER A 211 4.07 -11.28 17.07
C SER A 211 3.39 -12.00 15.91
N PHE A 212 4.02 -12.03 14.73
CA PHE A 212 3.46 -12.68 13.56
C PHE A 212 3.31 -14.20 13.72
N ASN A 213 4.28 -14.88 14.34
CA ASN A 213 4.18 -16.32 14.59
C ASN A 213 3.04 -16.66 15.57
N LEU A 214 2.88 -15.89 16.64
CA LEU A 214 1.77 -16.07 17.58
C LEU A 214 0.41 -15.84 16.87
N PHE A 215 0.31 -14.78 16.07
CA PHE A 215 -0.86 -14.51 15.22
C PHE A 215 -1.23 -15.73 14.35
N ARG A 216 -0.25 -16.31 13.65
CA ARG A 216 -0.49 -17.47 12.77
C ARG A 216 -0.94 -18.73 13.51
N GLU A 217 -0.48 -18.90 14.74
CA GLU A 217 -0.82 -20.05 15.59
C GLU A 217 -2.23 -19.91 16.16
N LEU A 218 -2.60 -18.73 16.66
CA LEU A 218 -3.96 -18.48 17.16
C LEU A 218 -4.99 -18.51 16.03
N LEU A 219 -4.67 -17.90 14.89
CA LEU A 219 -5.52 -17.97 13.70
C LEU A 219 -5.75 -19.42 13.27
N ARG A 220 -4.72 -20.26 13.31
CA ARG A 220 -4.83 -21.70 12.98
C ARG A 220 -5.82 -22.40 13.91
N LYS A 221 -5.76 -22.13 15.21
CA LYS A 221 -6.63 -22.76 16.21
C LYS A 221 -8.06 -22.25 16.14
N HIS A 222 -8.24 -20.94 15.95
CA HIS A 222 -9.56 -20.35 15.75
C HIS A 222 -10.25 -20.94 14.52
N ILE A 223 -9.57 -20.97 13.37
CA ILE A 223 -10.08 -21.62 12.15
C ILE A 223 -10.46 -23.09 12.42
N ALA A 224 -9.68 -23.82 13.22
CA ALA A 224 -9.97 -25.22 13.53
C ALA A 224 -11.26 -25.39 14.38
N SER A 225 -11.57 -24.42 15.25
CA SER A 225 -12.79 -24.43 16.07
C SER A 225 -14.05 -23.92 15.35
N MET A 226 -13.90 -23.23 14.22
CA MET A 226 -15.05 -22.70 13.46
C MET A 226 -15.85 -23.82 12.77
N PRO A 227 -17.18 -23.68 12.64
CA PRO A 227 -17.99 -24.54 11.77
C PRO A 227 -17.57 -24.37 10.30
N ASP A 228 -17.82 -25.39 9.47
CA ASP A 228 -17.56 -25.29 8.03
C ASP A 228 -18.49 -24.25 7.38
N GLY A 229 -17.93 -23.46 6.46
CA GLY A 229 -18.62 -22.35 5.81
C GLY A 229 -17.65 -21.37 5.14
N GLU A 230 -18.19 -20.41 4.39
CA GLU A 230 -17.41 -19.47 3.56
C GLU A 230 -16.35 -18.71 4.35
N ALA A 231 -16.69 -18.19 5.53
CA ALA A 231 -15.75 -17.45 6.39
C ALA A 231 -14.54 -18.30 6.83
N LYS A 232 -14.74 -19.59 7.09
CA LYS A 232 -13.65 -20.51 7.47
C LYS A 232 -12.71 -20.77 6.30
N ASP A 233 -13.26 -20.94 5.10
CA ASP A 233 -12.47 -21.17 3.89
C ASP A 233 -11.73 -19.92 3.42
N GLU A 234 -12.34 -18.74 3.56
CA GLU A 234 -11.69 -17.45 3.34
C GLU A 234 -10.52 -17.26 4.29
N LEU A 235 -10.71 -17.42 5.61
CA LEU A 235 -9.62 -17.31 6.58
C LEU A 235 -8.50 -18.33 6.35
N ARG A 236 -8.82 -19.54 5.86
CA ARG A 236 -7.80 -20.53 5.44
C ARG A 236 -6.97 -20.02 4.26
N ALA A 237 -7.62 -19.45 3.25
CA ALA A 237 -6.96 -18.89 2.08
C ALA A 237 -6.07 -17.69 2.47
N LEU A 238 -6.57 -16.77 3.29
CA LEU A 238 -5.83 -15.61 3.77
C LEU A 238 -4.63 -16.02 4.66
N ARG A 239 -4.81 -17.01 5.54
CA ARG A 239 -3.70 -17.57 6.32
C ARG A 239 -2.63 -18.23 5.42
N ALA A 240 -3.04 -18.85 4.32
CA ALA A 240 -2.10 -19.41 3.35
C ALA A 240 -1.36 -18.30 2.59
N ALA A 241 -2.05 -17.22 2.21
CA ALA A 241 -1.45 -16.06 1.55
C ALA A 241 -0.35 -15.41 2.41
N THR A 242 -0.53 -15.40 3.74
CA THR A 242 0.45 -14.80 4.67
C THR A 242 1.65 -15.70 5.01
N LYS A 243 1.74 -16.92 4.45
CA LYS A 243 2.75 -17.91 4.89
C LYS A 243 4.20 -17.46 4.70
N ASN A 244 4.46 -16.64 3.68
CA ASN A 244 5.81 -16.20 3.29
C ASN A 244 6.18 -14.83 3.87
N TYR A 245 5.36 -14.23 4.75
CA TYR A 245 5.61 -12.89 5.30
C TYR A 245 7.03 -12.72 5.88
N ARG A 246 7.54 -13.75 6.56
CA ARG A 246 8.91 -13.77 7.09
C ARG A 246 9.94 -13.47 5.99
N ASP A 247 10.00 -14.32 4.98
CA ASP A 247 11.05 -14.25 3.96
C ASP A 247 10.81 -13.07 3.02
N SER A 248 9.53 -12.83 2.70
CA SER A 248 9.14 -11.84 1.70
C SER A 248 9.03 -10.41 2.21
N VAL A 249 8.87 -10.18 3.53
CA VAL A 249 8.74 -8.84 4.12
C VAL A 249 9.82 -8.61 5.18
N LEU A 250 9.91 -9.45 6.20
CA LEU A 250 10.82 -9.21 7.33
C LEU A 250 12.30 -9.33 6.94
N GLU A 251 12.67 -10.34 6.16
CA GLU A 251 14.05 -10.49 5.69
C GLU A 251 14.44 -9.37 4.73
N VAL A 252 13.56 -9.03 3.78
CA VAL A 252 13.76 -7.90 2.86
C VAL A 252 13.91 -6.59 3.65
N ARG A 253 13.06 -6.34 4.65
CA ARG A 253 13.17 -5.18 5.56
C ARG A 253 14.52 -5.14 6.29
N ASN A 254 14.97 -6.28 6.82
CA ASN A 254 16.24 -6.36 7.54
C ASN A 254 17.42 -6.07 6.62
N VAL A 255 17.39 -6.57 5.39
CA VAL A 255 18.42 -6.24 4.39
C VAL A 255 18.36 -4.76 4.04
N LEU A 256 17.20 -4.22 3.66
CA LEU A 256 17.04 -2.80 3.30
C LEU A 256 17.42 -1.84 4.44
N GLY A 257 17.23 -2.24 5.69
CA GLY A 257 17.65 -1.48 6.88
C GLY A 257 19.16 -1.29 6.99
N HIS A 258 19.96 -2.20 6.43
CA HIS A 258 21.42 -2.16 6.46
C HIS A 258 22.08 -2.06 5.09
N ALA A 259 21.28 -2.03 4.03
CA ALA A 259 21.76 -2.04 2.67
C ALA A 259 22.46 -0.73 2.30
N LEU A 260 23.41 -0.85 1.39
CA LEU A 260 24.08 0.25 0.71
C LEU A 260 23.70 0.25 -0.76
N GLU A 261 23.65 1.42 -1.37
CA GLU A 261 23.35 1.58 -2.79
C GLU A 261 24.64 1.96 -3.54
N THR A 262 24.92 1.27 -4.64
CA THR A 262 26.05 1.56 -5.53
C THR A 262 25.59 1.56 -6.99
N ARG A 263 26.43 2.08 -7.89
CA ARG A 263 26.14 2.15 -9.34
C ARG A 263 27.05 1.20 -10.10
N ASN A 264 26.53 0.59 -11.16
CA ASN A 264 27.29 -0.14 -12.17
C ASN A 264 26.75 0.17 -13.58
N ASP A 265 27.32 -0.47 -14.60
CA ASP A 265 26.96 -0.26 -16.02
C ASP A 265 25.53 -0.68 -16.37
N LYS A 266 24.85 -1.44 -15.48
CA LYS A 266 23.48 -1.91 -15.63
C LYS A 266 22.47 -1.14 -14.77
N GLY A 267 22.93 -0.10 -14.06
CA GLY A 267 22.09 0.74 -13.21
C GLY A 267 22.45 0.66 -11.73
N TRP A 268 21.45 0.81 -10.87
CA TRP A 268 21.62 0.84 -9.42
C TRP A 268 21.59 -0.56 -8.84
N LEU A 269 22.58 -0.86 -8.00
CA LEU A 269 22.74 -2.13 -7.31
C LEU A 269 22.62 -1.93 -5.80
N ILE A 270 21.84 -2.80 -5.16
CA ILE A 270 21.66 -2.82 -3.71
C ILE A 270 22.56 -3.91 -3.13
N LEU A 271 23.45 -3.50 -2.23
CA LEU A 271 24.35 -4.39 -1.51
C LEU A 271 23.77 -4.68 -0.13
N ASP A 272 23.86 -5.94 0.32
CA ASP A 272 23.54 -6.32 1.69
C ASP A 272 24.53 -5.70 2.70
N ARG A 273 24.31 -5.97 3.98
CA ARG A 273 25.19 -5.50 5.07
C ARG A 273 26.65 -5.96 4.96
N ASN A 274 26.93 -6.98 4.14
CA ASN A 274 28.26 -7.54 3.92
C ASN A 274 28.88 -7.03 2.60
N GLY A 275 28.23 -6.10 1.90
CA GLY A 275 28.68 -5.58 0.61
C GLY A 275 28.42 -6.54 -0.57
N LYS A 276 27.60 -7.58 -0.39
CA LYS A 276 27.27 -8.53 -1.46
C LYS A 276 26.06 -8.03 -2.24
N PRO A 277 26.02 -8.20 -3.58
CA PRO A 277 24.83 -7.93 -4.38
C PRO A 277 23.62 -8.71 -3.84
N PHE A 278 22.55 -7.99 -3.51
CA PHE A 278 21.30 -8.58 -3.03
C PHE A 278 20.20 -8.48 -4.07
N MET A 279 19.96 -7.26 -4.57
CA MET A 279 18.95 -6.98 -5.58
C MET A 279 19.32 -5.73 -6.38
N THR A 280 18.55 -5.46 -7.43
CA THR A 280 18.59 -4.25 -8.23
C THR A 280 17.35 -3.40 -7.94
N VAL A 281 17.36 -2.15 -8.42
CA VAL A 281 16.19 -1.27 -8.30
C VAL A 281 14.99 -1.79 -9.12
N ASP A 282 15.24 -2.58 -10.16
CA ASP A 282 14.19 -3.18 -10.99
C ASP A 282 13.40 -4.27 -10.25
N ASP A 283 13.93 -4.81 -9.15
CA ASP A 283 13.26 -5.79 -8.30
C ASP A 283 12.24 -5.13 -7.34
N PHE A 284 12.30 -3.80 -7.16
CA PHE A 284 11.48 -3.09 -6.18
C PHE A 284 9.97 -3.16 -6.43
N PRO A 285 9.43 -3.06 -7.68
CA PRO A 285 8.00 -3.25 -7.93
C PRO A 285 7.51 -4.63 -7.47
N GLY A 286 8.30 -5.69 -7.69
CA GLY A 286 7.98 -7.04 -7.23
C GLY A 286 7.91 -7.14 -5.70
N HIS A 287 8.88 -6.52 -5.00
CA HIS A 287 8.85 -6.43 -3.54
C HIS A 287 7.65 -5.63 -3.03
N ARG A 288 7.31 -4.51 -3.65
CA ARG A 288 6.11 -3.73 -3.30
C ARG A 288 4.83 -4.52 -3.44
N SER A 289 4.64 -5.15 -4.59
CA SER A 289 3.47 -5.99 -4.87
C SER A 289 3.36 -7.11 -3.82
N THR A 290 4.49 -7.72 -3.47
CA THR A 290 4.53 -8.74 -2.41
C THR A 290 4.16 -8.17 -1.05
N PHE A 291 4.74 -7.04 -0.65
CA PHE A 291 4.41 -6.36 0.61
C PHE A 291 2.92 -6.02 0.69
N LEU A 292 2.36 -5.46 -0.38
CA LEU A 292 0.95 -5.09 -0.47
C LEU A 292 0.04 -6.31 -0.37
N SER A 293 0.37 -7.41 -1.06
CA SER A 293 -0.38 -8.67 -0.98
C SER A 293 -0.42 -9.22 0.46
N GLN A 294 0.72 -9.23 1.15
CA GLN A 294 0.82 -9.68 2.54
C GLN A 294 -0.02 -8.77 3.47
N LEU A 295 0.10 -7.46 3.31
CA LEU A 295 -0.64 -6.49 4.12
C LEU A 295 -2.16 -6.60 3.92
N ARG A 296 -2.63 -6.71 2.66
CA ARG A 296 -4.04 -6.91 2.33
C ARG A 296 -4.61 -8.14 3.01
N ALA A 297 -3.90 -9.28 2.95
CA ALA A 297 -4.36 -10.51 3.57
C ALA A 297 -4.50 -10.35 5.09
N VAL A 298 -3.55 -9.66 5.74
CA VAL A 298 -3.60 -9.40 7.19
C VAL A 298 -4.74 -8.43 7.55
N ARG A 299 -4.96 -7.37 6.76
CA ARG A 299 -6.09 -6.44 6.93
C ARG A 299 -7.43 -7.16 6.79
N GLN A 300 -7.60 -8.00 5.77
CA GLN A 300 -8.84 -8.77 5.57
C GLN A 300 -9.10 -9.75 6.73
N ILE A 301 -8.06 -10.42 7.24
CA ILE A 301 -8.19 -11.26 8.45
C ILE A 301 -8.68 -10.41 9.63
N SER A 302 -8.12 -9.20 9.78
CA SER A 302 -8.56 -8.26 10.83
C SER A 302 -10.01 -7.85 10.66
N ASP A 303 -10.44 -7.51 9.45
CA ASP A 303 -11.82 -7.06 9.19
C ASP A 303 -12.84 -8.18 9.47
N ILE A 304 -12.47 -9.45 9.23
CA ILE A 304 -13.32 -10.61 9.53
C ILE A 304 -13.42 -10.86 11.04
N LEU A 305 -12.30 -10.73 11.77
CA LEU A 305 -12.20 -11.15 13.16
C LEU A 305 -12.45 -10.04 14.18
N ILE A 306 -12.22 -8.79 13.79
CA ILE A 306 -12.33 -7.62 14.66
C ILE A 306 -13.48 -6.77 14.15
N THR A 307 -14.64 -6.92 14.78
CA THR A 307 -15.79 -6.06 14.51
C THR A 307 -15.39 -4.59 14.73
N LYS A 308 -15.68 -3.72 13.76
CA LYS A 308 -15.54 -2.27 13.93
C LYS A 308 -16.65 -1.79 14.88
N ASP A 309 -16.32 -1.64 16.15
CA ASP A 309 -17.07 -0.78 17.09
C ASP A 309 -16.93 0.70 16.70
#